data_AF-A0A1V6FTC3-F1
#
_entry.id   AF-A0A1V6FTC3-F1
#
_cell.length_a   1.000
_cell.length_b   1.000
_cell.length_c   1.000
_cell.angle_alpha   90.00
_cell.angle_beta   90.00
_cell.angle_gamma   90.00
#
_symmetry.space_group_name_H-M   'P 1'
#
loop_
_entity.id
_entity.type
_entity.pdbx_description
1 polymer ?
#
loop_
_entity_poly.entity_id
_entity_poly.type
_entity_poly.pdbx_seq_one_letter_code
_entity_poly.pdbx_strand_id
1 'polypeptide(L)'
;MARVTYADVMDIMDSDCLVPESKVTVMITAASAVIDKIFAEDTVITEELLTELERWFTAHMIASTLSRSTSKERLGDAEVTFTGKWGEMLKSTPYGQMVLTLDITGRMAKSGKTAVTLFAIPNFED
;
A
#
# COMPACT_ATOMS: atom_id res chain seq x y z
N MET A 1 12.10 11.14 -6.51
CA MET A 1 13.05 10.17 -7.12
C MET A 1 12.89 8.89 -6.32
N ALA A 2 12.92 7.72 -6.97
CA ALA A 2 12.78 6.46 -6.23
C ALA A 2 13.89 6.31 -5.18
N ARG A 3 13.50 5.97 -3.97
CA ARG A 3 14.34 5.71 -2.79
C ARG A 3 14.77 4.26 -2.71
N VAL A 4 14.02 3.36 -3.33
CA VAL A 4 14.25 1.91 -3.29
C VAL A 4 14.57 1.34 -4.66
N THR A 5 15.27 0.20 -4.67
CA THR A 5 15.62 -0.56 -5.87
C THR A 5 14.77 -1.82 -6.01
N TYR A 6 14.91 -2.51 -7.15
CA TYR A 6 14.33 -3.83 -7.35
C TYR A 6 14.70 -4.81 -6.24
N ALA A 7 15.99 -4.89 -5.88
CA ALA A 7 16.49 -5.82 -4.86
C ALA A 7 15.84 -5.54 -3.49
N ASP A 8 15.79 -4.26 -3.09
CA ASP A 8 15.20 -3.85 -1.81
C ASP A 8 13.75 -4.31 -1.63
N VAL A 9 12.98 -4.29 -2.73
CA VAL A 9 11.57 -4.72 -2.70
C VAL A 9 11.48 -6.23 -2.73
N MET A 10 12.25 -6.91 -3.59
CA MET A 10 12.17 -8.36 -3.71
C MET A 10 12.69 -9.10 -2.48
N ASP A 11 13.61 -8.50 -1.72
CA ASP A 11 14.14 -9.06 -0.47
C ASP A 11 13.07 -9.23 0.63
N ILE A 12 11.97 -8.45 0.57
CA ILE A 12 10.86 -8.56 1.53
C ILE A 12 9.67 -9.37 0.99
N MET A 13 9.66 -9.69 -0.31
CA MET A 13 8.58 -10.44 -0.94
C MET A 13 8.73 -11.94 -0.63
N ASP A 14 7.62 -12.66 -0.69
CA ASP A 14 7.64 -14.13 -0.56
C ASP A 14 8.55 -14.76 -1.63
N SER A 15 9.24 -15.85 -1.28
CA SER A 15 10.29 -16.44 -2.14
C SER A 15 9.77 -17.02 -3.46
N ASP A 16 8.46 -17.26 -3.56
CA ASP A 16 7.76 -17.69 -4.77
C ASP A 16 7.28 -16.50 -5.64
N CYS A 17 7.44 -15.26 -5.16
CA CYS A 17 7.10 -14.07 -5.92
C CYS A 17 8.12 -13.82 -7.04
N LEU A 18 7.77 -14.25 -8.25
CA LEU A 18 8.59 -14.08 -9.45
C LEU A 18 8.02 -12.97 -10.33
N VAL A 19 8.46 -11.73 -10.12
CA VAL A 19 8.04 -10.56 -10.93
C VAL A 19 9.25 -9.98 -11.66
N PRO A 20 9.19 -9.77 -12.99
CA PRO A 20 10.31 -9.19 -13.72
C PRO A 20 10.69 -7.80 -13.21
N GLU A 21 11.99 -7.50 -13.18
CA GLU A 21 12.53 -6.22 -12.73
C GLU A 21 11.86 -5.02 -13.41
N SER A 22 11.63 -5.10 -14.73
CA SER A 22 10.97 -4.03 -15.48
C SER A 22 9.57 -3.69 -14.95
N LYS A 23 8.84 -4.66 -14.39
CA LYS A 23 7.51 -4.45 -13.79
C LYS A 23 7.63 -3.88 -12.38
N VAL A 24 8.57 -4.39 -11.58
CA VAL A 24 8.82 -3.86 -10.24
C VAL A 24 9.27 -2.39 -10.31
N THR A 25 10.17 -2.03 -11.22
CA THR A 25 10.63 -0.65 -11.40
C THR A 25 9.49 0.31 -11.75
N VAL A 26 8.51 -0.13 -12.54
CA VAL A 26 7.29 0.65 -12.81
C VAL A 26 6.48 0.84 -11.52
N MET A 27 6.37 -0.20 -10.69
CA MET A 27 5.65 -0.13 -9.40
C MET A 27 6.37 0.79 -8.41
N ILE A 28 7.71 0.71 -8.32
CA ILE A 28 8.52 1.61 -7.51
C ILE A 28 8.30 3.06 -7.94
N THR A 29 8.27 3.32 -9.25
CA THR A 29 8.04 4.67 -9.78
C THR A 29 6.67 5.21 -9.39
N ALA A 30 5.64 4.37 -9.49
CA ALA A 30 4.29 4.73 -9.07
C ALA A 30 4.20 4.94 -7.54
N ALA A 31 4.82 4.06 -6.75
CA ALA A 31 4.90 4.19 -5.29
C ALA A 31 5.58 5.49 -4.88
N SER A 32 6.73 5.80 -5.48
CA SER A 32 7.48 7.02 -5.23
C SER A 32 6.65 8.27 -5.51
N ALA A 33 5.93 8.31 -6.63
CA ALA A 33 5.04 9.42 -6.95
C ALA A 33 3.90 9.61 -5.92
N VAL A 34 3.34 8.51 -5.41
CA VAL A 34 2.29 8.54 -4.38
C VAL A 34 2.84 9.01 -3.04
N ILE A 35 3.97 8.46 -2.59
CA ILE A 35 4.63 8.84 -1.34
C ILE A 35 5.04 10.32 -1.39
N ASP A 36 5.72 10.74 -2.46
CA ASP A 36 6.13 12.14 -2.67
C ASP A 36 4.91 13.06 -2.61
N LYS A 37 3.77 12.66 -3.20
CA LYS A 37 2.55 13.49 -3.18
C LYS A 37 1.89 13.56 -1.80
N ILE A 38 1.84 12.46 -1.06
CA ILE A 38 1.19 12.38 0.25
C ILE A 38 1.98 13.13 1.32
N PHE A 39 3.31 13.09 1.23
CA PHE A 39 4.23 13.65 2.22
C PHE A 39 4.93 14.94 1.77
N ALA A 40 4.53 15.55 0.65
CA ALA A 40 5.14 16.77 0.09
C ALA A 40 5.30 17.93 1.09
N GLU A 41 4.38 18.03 2.05
CA GLU A 41 4.35 19.10 3.07
C GLU A 41 4.57 18.53 4.48
N ASP A 42 4.99 17.28 4.61
CA ASP A 42 5.22 16.65 5.90
C ASP A 42 6.63 16.94 6.42
N THR A 43 6.72 17.30 7.70
CA THR A 43 7.98 17.59 8.39
C THR A 43 8.23 16.63 9.57
N VAL A 44 7.36 15.64 9.76
CA VAL A 44 7.37 14.71 10.90
C VAL A 44 8.06 13.41 10.50
N ILE A 45 7.77 12.91 9.31
CA ILE A 45 8.34 11.69 8.77
C ILE A 45 9.80 11.94 8.33
N THR A 46 10.70 11.02 8.68
CA THR A 46 12.11 11.06 8.27
C THR A 46 12.31 10.42 6.90
N GLU A 47 13.46 10.70 6.27
CA GLU A 47 13.79 10.10 4.96
C GLU A 47 13.92 8.58 5.02
N GLU A 48 14.38 8.04 6.16
CA GLU A 48 14.44 6.60 6.40
C GLU A 48 13.03 6.00 6.42
N LEU A 49 12.07 6.65 7.07
CA LEU A 49 10.68 6.20 7.06
C LEU A 49 10.02 6.36 5.68
N LEU A 50 10.34 7.42 4.91
CA LEU A 50 9.88 7.52 3.52
C LEU A 50 10.42 6.38 2.65
N THR A 51 11.66 5.99 2.86
CA THR A 51 12.29 4.87 2.15
C THR A 51 11.59 3.56 2.49
N GLU A 52 11.34 3.29 3.77
CA GLU A 52 10.58 2.09 4.18
C GLU A 52 9.14 2.13 3.63
N LEU A 53 8.45 3.26 3.74
CA LEU A 53 7.09 3.40 3.20
C LEU A 53 7.04 3.12 1.69
N GLU A 54 8.01 3.61 0.92
CA GLU A 54 8.12 3.33 -0.52
C GLU A 54 8.36 1.84 -0.78
N ARG A 55 9.23 1.17 -0.01
CA ARG A 55 9.50 -0.28 -0.10
C ARG A 55 8.22 -1.10 0.14
N TRP A 56 7.60 -0.90 1.29
CA TRP A 56 6.44 -1.68 1.72
C TRP A 56 5.19 -1.36 0.88
N PHE A 57 5.05 -0.12 0.43
CA PHE A 57 3.95 0.26 -0.46
C PHE A 57 4.13 -0.36 -1.86
N THR A 58 5.36 -0.41 -2.39
CA THR A 58 5.65 -1.11 -3.64
C THR A 58 5.31 -2.61 -3.51
N ALA A 59 5.75 -3.27 -2.44
CA ALA A 59 5.43 -4.67 -2.16
C ALA A 59 3.91 -4.89 -2.07
N HIS A 60 3.18 -4.00 -1.41
CA HIS A 60 1.72 -4.03 -1.37
C HIS A 60 1.10 -3.95 -2.77
N MET A 61 1.58 -3.04 -3.63
CA MET A 61 1.09 -2.92 -5.00
C MET A 61 1.33 -4.21 -5.80
N ILE A 62 2.51 -4.82 -5.67
CA ILE A 62 2.86 -6.08 -6.33
C ILE A 62 1.94 -7.20 -5.86
N ALA A 63 1.83 -7.41 -4.54
CA ALA A 63 1.00 -8.46 -3.96
C ALA A 63 -0.49 -8.31 -4.30
N SER A 64 -0.96 -7.06 -4.48
CA SER A 64 -2.35 -6.77 -4.82
C SER A 64 -2.66 -6.97 -6.32
N THR A 65 -1.64 -7.02 -7.18
CA THR A 65 -1.83 -7.00 -8.64
C THR A 65 -1.09 -8.10 -9.37
N LEU A 66 0.24 -8.15 -9.28
CA LEU A 66 1.13 -8.98 -10.09
C LEU A 66 1.38 -10.36 -9.45
N SER A 67 1.39 -10.45 -8.13
CA SER A 67 1.63 -11.69 -7.38
C SER A 67 0.56 -11.86 -6.29
N ARG A 68 -0.65 -12.21 -6.71
CA ARG A 68 -1.77 -12.38 -5.77
C ARG A 68 -1.64 -13.71 -5.03
N SER A 69 -1.27 -13.65 -3.75
CA SER A 69 -1.24 -14.82 -2.88
C SER A 69 -2.64 -15.43 -2.75
N THR A 70 -2.74 -16.75 -2.92
CA THR A 70 -3.97 -17.53 -2.78
C THR A 70 -4.20 -17.88 -1.31
N SER A 71 -5.42 -17.69 -0.81
CA SER A 71 -5.71 -17.77 0.64
C SER A 71 -5.87 -19.18 1.19
N LYS A 72 -5.98 -20.16 0.29
CA LYS A 72 -6.29 -21.55 0.60
C LYS A 72 -5.64 -22.44 -0.46
N GLU A 73 -4.66 -23.22 -0.05
CA GLU A 73 -4.24 -24.42 -0.76
C GLU A 73 -5.04 -25.60 -0.16
N ARG A 74 -5.98 -26.17 -0.92
CA ARG A 74 -6.57 -27.49 -0.62
C ARG A 74 -6.11 -28.47 -1.69
N LEU A 75 -5.43 -29.54 -1.28
CA LEU A 75 -5.06 -30.66 -2.15
C LEU A 75 -6.31 -31.52 -2.43
N GLY A 76 -6.90 -31.43 -3.63
CA GLY A 76 -8.10 -32.16 -4.08
C GLY A 76 -8.90 -31.40 -5.18
N ASP A 77 -10.15 -31.80 -5.48
CA ASP A 77 -11.04 -31.10 -6.44
C ASP A 77 -11.09 -29.58 -6.15
N ALA A 78 -10.39 -28.80 -6.98
CA ALA A 78 -9.83 -27.52 -6.55
C ALA A 78 -10.76 -26.32 -6.84
N GLU A 79 -11.10 -25.58 -5.78
CA GLU A 79 -11.64 -24.22 -5.83
C GLU A 79 -10.54 -23.24 -5.43
N VAL A 80 -10.23 -22.27 -6.29
CA VAL A 80 -9.25 -21.21 -6.02
C VAL A 80 -9.98 -19.98 -5.47
N THR A 81 -9.82 -19.69 -4.18
CA THR A 81 -10.28 -18.43 -3.57
C THR A 81 -9.10 -17.45 -3.45
N PHE A 82 -9.20 -16.32 -4.14
CA PHE A 82 -8.22 -15.23 -4.01
C PHE A 82 -8.42 -14.51 -2.67
N THR A 83 -7.34 -14.28 -1.92
CA THR A 83 -7.38 -13.52 -0.66
C THR A 83 -7.55 -12.04 -0.93
N GLY A 84 -8.35 -11.39 -0.09
CA GLY A 84 -8.60 -9.95 -0.10
C GLY A 84 -10.10 -9.68 0.00
N LYS A 85 -10.58 -9.25 1.18
CA LYS A 85 -11.90 -8.62 1.22
C LYS A 85 -11.81 -7.35 0.38
N TRP A 86 -12.55 -7.30 -0.71
CA TRP A 86 -12.66 -6.09 -1.53
C TRP A 86 -13.03 -4.90 -0.65
N GLY A 87 -12.33 -3.77 -0.83
CA GLY A 87 -12.55 -2.56 -0.03
C GLY A 87 -11.66 -2.41 1.22
N GLU A 88 -10.80 -3.38 1.54
CA GLU A 88 -9.86 -3.24 2.68
C GLU A 88 -8.61 -2.40 2.38
N MET A 89 -8.42 -1.97 1.12
CA MET A 89 -7.31 -1.09 0.69
C MET A 89 -5.95 -1.61 1.21
N LEU A 90 -5.16 -0.79 1.91
CA LEU A 90 -3.88 -1.18 2.49
C LEU A 90 -3.97 -2.37 3.45
N LYS A 91 -5.13 -2.67 4.06
CA LYS A 91 -5.29 -3.81 4.96
C LYS A 91 -5.41 -5.16 4.23
N SER A 92 -5.51 -5.15 2.91
CA SER A 92 -5.74 -6.36 2.10
C SER A 92 -4.51 -7.27 1.96
N THR A 93 -3.30 -6.77 2.25
CA THR A 93 -2.07 -7.58 2.25
C THR A 93 -1.24 -7.32 3.51
N PRO A 94 -0.40 -8.26 3.95
CA PRO A 94 0.52 -8.03 5.07
C PRO A 94 1.44 -6.82 4.84
N TYR A 95 1.91 -6.64 3.60
CA TYR A 95 2.75 -5.51 3.22
C TYR A 95 2.05 -4.16 3.42
N GLY A 96 0.77 -4.05 3.05
CA GLY A 96 0.01 -2.82 3.24
C GLY A 96 -0.33 -2.56 4.71
N GLN A 97 -0.47 -3.61 5.53
CA GLN A 97 -0.57 -3.45 6.98
C GLN A 97 0.72 -2.89 7.58
N MET A 98 1.89 -3.29 7.05
CA MET A 98 3.16 -2.70 7.46
C MET A 98 3.26 -1.21 7.09
N VAL A 99 2.78 -0.82 5.90
CA VAL A 99 2.69 0.61 5.51
C VAL A 99 1.89 1.41 6.55
N LEU A 100 0.77 0.87 7.03
CA LEU A 100 -0.05 1.51 8.06
C LEU A 100 0.67 1.60 9.42
N THR A 101 1.52 0.63 9.75
CA THR A 101 2.31 0.63 10.99
C THR A 101 3.45 1.63 10.95
N LEU A 102 4.10 1.77 9.79
CA LEU A 102 5.25 2.68 9.60
C LEU A 102 4.81 4.15 9.45
N ASP A 103 3.62 4.38 8.91
CA ASP A 103 3.06 5.73 8.81
C ASP A 103 2.49 6.21 10.15
N ILE A 104 3.37 6.79 10.98
CA ILE A 104 3.00 7.40 12.27
C ILE A 104 2.05 8.61 12.15
N THR A 105 1.85 9.15 10.94
CA THR A 105 1.00 10.32 10.70
C THR A 105 -0.44 9.94 10.32
N GLY A 106 -0.64 8.69 9.88
CA GLY A 106 -1.92 8.17 9.37
C GLY A 106 -2.36 8.78 8.03
N ARG A 107 -1.48 9.47 7.30
CA ARG A 107 -1.77 10.03 5.97
C ARG A 107 -2.04 8.95 4.92
N MET A 108 -1.29 7.85 4.93
CA MET A 108 -1.50 6.68 4.07
C MET A 108 -2.87 6.05 4.31
N ALA A 109 -3.31 5.94 5.56
CA ALA A 109 -4.63 5.41 5.90
C ALA A 109 -5.80 6.29 5.41
N LYS A 110 -5.55 7.60 5.24
CA LYS A 110 -6.51 8.58 4.71
C LYS A 110 -6.43 8.67 3.18
N SER A 111 -5.30 8.28 2.59
CA SER A 111 -5.12 8.28 1.14
C SER A 111 -6.15 7.35 0.48
N GLY A 112 -6.85 7.85 -0.53
CA GLY A 112 -7.94 7.14 -1.20
C GLY A 112 -9.34 7.34 -0.60
N LYS A 113 -9.51 8.14 0.46
CA LYS A 113 -10.82 8.56 0.97
C LYS A 113 -11.20 9.94 0.42
N THR A 114 -12.48 10.13 0.08
CA THR A 114 -13.01 11.45 -0.31
C THR A 114 -13.06 12.37 0.90
N ALA A 115 -12.71 13.66 0.72
CA ALA A 115 -12.86 14.66 1.75
C ALA A 115 -14.34 14.79 2.15
N VAL A 116 -14.64 14.68 3.45
CA VAL A 116 -15.99 14.88 3.98
C VAL A 116 -16.10 16.31 4.50
N THR A 117 -17.12 17.05 4.04
CA THR A 117 -17.48 18.37 4.57
C THR A 117 -18.71 18.23 5.47
N LEU A 118 -18.60 18.72 6.71
CA LEU A 118 -19.70 18.75 7.67
C LEU A 118 -20.20 20.19 7.79
N PHE A 119 -21.45 20.45 7.41
CA PHE A 119 -22.09 21.76 7.60
C PHE A 119 -23.09 21.66 8.75
N ALA A 120 -22.87 22.44 9.81
CA ALA A 120 -23.87 22.61 10.86
C ALA A 120 -24.91 23.63 10.39
N ILE A 121 -26.19 23.24 10.36
CA ILE A 121 -27.30 24.18 10.11
C ILE A 121 -27.77 24.67 11.49
N PRO A 122 -27.59 25.96 11.82
CA PRO A 122 -28.14 26.51 13.06
C PRO A 122 -29.67 26.48 13.00
N ASN A 123 -30.29 25.91 14.03
CA ASN A 123 -31.74 25.91 14.19
C ASN A 123 -32.16 27.28 14.72
N PHE A 124 -33.05 27.98 14.00
CA PHE A 124 -33.65 29.22 14.48
C PHE A 124 -34.99 28.85 15.13
N GLU A 125 -35.14 29.12 16.42
CA GLU A 125 -36.42 29.01 17.12
C GLU A 125 -37.33 30.18 16.70
N ASP A 126 -38.60 29.87 16.38
CA ASP A 126 -39.65 30.83 16.02
C ASP A 126 -40.10 31.69 17.21
#